data_AF-A0A0F9C3X4-F1
#
_entry.id   AF-A0A0F9C3X4-F1
#
_cell.length_a   1.000
_cell.length_b   1.000
_cell.length_c   1.000
_cell.angle_alpha   90.00
_cell.angle_beta   90.00
_cell.angle_gamma   90.00
#
_symmetry.space_group_name_H-M   'P 1'
#
loop_
_entity.id
_entity.type
_entity.pdbx_description
1 polymer ?
#
loop_
_entity_poly.entity_id
_entity_poly.type
_entity_poly.pdbx_seq_one_letter_code
_entity_poly.pdbx_strand_id
1 'polypeptide(L)'
;MMKNCFIRMTWATPIVLASVLAAQGEALQVPMAVAEPIGLARKAEPISGGIPLPKGMFQKGQAFAIFGADGRERPSQALPLVVDRDGSLRWVLVDFQDDLAASATNRYVLKAVARTARPARPLKVTDRAGAVTVDTGAIRLTISRTQPFSLFSSVERAG
;
A
#
# COMPACT_ATOMS: atom_id res chain seq x y z
N MET A 1 -3.77 29.23 -54.98
CA MET A 1 -4.47 29.40 -53.69
C MET A 1 -5.42 28.21 -53.53
N MET A 2 -5.34 27.50 -52.40
CA MET A 2 -6.14 26.30 -52.01
C MET A 2 -5.89 25.05 -52.88
N LYS A 3 -4.98 24.14 -52.45
CA LYS A 3 -5.25 23.00 -51.55
C LYS A 3 -6.46 22.17 -52.01
N ASN A 4 -6.22 21.04 -52.67
CA ASN A 4 -6.83 19.78 -52.27
C ASN A 4 -6.06 18.58 -52.79
N CYS A 5 -5.62 17.80 -51.81
CA CYS A 5 -4.90 16.54 -51.87
C CYS A 5 -5.88 15.41 -52.23
N PHE A 6 -5.54 14.60 -53.24
CA PHE A 6 -6.14 13.29 -53.45
C PHE A 6 -5.04 12.33 -53.90
N ILE A 7 -4.45 11.64 -52.92
CA ILE A 7 -3.57 10.49 -53.15
C ILE A 7 -4.45 9.25 -53.29
N ARG A 8 -4.25 8.54 -54.41
CA ARG A 8 -4.91 7.28 -54.74
C ARG A 8 -3.88 6.14 -54.56
N MET A 9 -4.35 4.99 -54.05
CA MET A 9 -3.76 3.65 -54.22
C MET A 9 -2.41 3.40 -53.53
N THR A 10 -2.12 2.31 -52.81
CA THR A 10 -2.49 0.90 -52.97
C THR A 10 -2.23 0.19 -51.63
N TRP A 11 -3.04 -0.81 -51.27
CA TRP A 11 -2.88 -1.57 -50.02
C TRP A 11 -1.74 -2.58 -50.18
N ALA A 12 -0.70 -2.46 -49.37
CA ALA A 12 0.30 -3.49 -49.16
C ALA A 12 0.21 -3.92 -47.70
N THR A 13 -0.32 -5.11 -47.46
CA THR A 13 -0.40 -5.76 -46.15
C THR A 13 0.92 -6.48 -45.87
N PRO A 14 1.77 -6.03 -44.94
CA PRO A 14 2.67 -6.95 -44.27
C PRO A 14 1.86 -7.69 -43.21
N ILE A 15 1.80 -9.02 -43.34
CA ILE A 15 1.45 -9.92 -42.25
C ILE A 15 2.55 -9.76 -41.21
N VAL A 16 2.34 -8.84 -40.26
CA VAL A 16 3.11 -8.81 -39.02
C VAL A 16 2.53 -9.92 -38.18
N LEU A 17 3.29 -11.00 -38.04
CA LEU A 17 3.07 -12.01 -37.02
C LEU A 17 3.31 -11.32 -35.66
N ALA A 18 2.29 -10.60 -35.17
CA ALA A 18 2.28 -10.07 -33.83
C ALA A 18 2.10 -11.28 -32.92
N SER A 19 3.22 -11.81 -32.43
CA SER A 19 3.24 -12.64 -31.25
C SER A 19 2.41 -11.92 -30.19
N VAL A 20 1.21 -12.43 -29.92
CA VAL A 20 0.49 -12.05 -28.71
C VAL A 20 1.36 -12.57 -27.58
N LEU A 21 2.21 -11.69 -27.06
CA LEU A 21 2.72 -11.81 -25.71
C LEU A 21 1.46 -12.05 -24.88
N ALA A 22 1.37 -13.24 -24.30
CA ALA A 22 0.41 -13.51 -23.25
C ALA A 22 0.48 -12.31 -22.29
N ALA A 23 -0.65 -11.60 -22.15
CA ALA A 23 -0.79 -10.64 -21.08
C ALA A 23 -0.60 -11.42 -19.79
N GLN A 24 0.63 -11.39 -19.26
CA GLN A 24 0.95 -11.81 -17.92
C GLN A 24 -0.04 -11.06 -17.02
N GLY A 25 -0.83 -11.82 -16.25
CA GLY A 25 -2.06 -11.37 -15.60
C GLY A 25 -2.00 -9.94 -15.11
N GLU A 26 -2.97 -9.13 -15.53
CA GLU A 26 -3.09 -7.76 -15.06
C GLU A 26 -3.19 -7.79 -13.53
N ALA A 27 -2.10 -7.39 -12.87
CA ALA A 27 -2.05 -7.32 -11.43
C ALA A 27 -3.20 -6.42 -10.99
N LEU A 28 -4.10 -6.95 -10.14
CA LEU A 28 -5.23 -6.18 -9.60
C LEU A 28 -4.77 -4.77 -9.21
N GLN A 29 -5.45 -3.76 -9.74
CA GLN A 29 -5.26 -2.36 -9.38
C GLN A 29 -6.54 -1.83 -8.78
N VAL A 30 -6.53 -1.55 -7.48
CA VAL A 30 -7.68 -0.93 -6.80
C VAL A 30 -7.36 0.54 -6.55
N PRO A 31 -8.01 1.49 -7.27
CA PRO A 31 -7.85 2.90 -7.00
C PRO A 31 -8.50 3.25 -5.66
N MET A 32 -7.82 4.11 -4.89
CA MET A 32 -8.24 4.57 -3.57
C MET A 32 -8.09 6.09 -3.50
N ALA A 33 -8.98 6.75 -2.77
CA ALA A 33 -8.89 8.17 -2.48
C ALA A 33 -8.99 8.39 -0.97
N VAL A 34 -8.12 9.24 -0.43
CA VAL A 34 -8.08 9.59 0.99
C VAL A 34 -8.23 11.10 1.09
N ALA A 35 -9.30 11.54 1.72
CA ALA A 35 -9.61 12.95 1.92
C ALA A 35 -9.22 13.40 3.33
N GLU A 36 -8.71 14.63 3.43
CA GLU A 36 -8.55 15.34 4.68
C GLU A 36 -9.85 16.11 5.00
N PRO A 37 -10.59 15.76 6.06
CA PRO A 37 -11.98 16.20 6.21
C PRO A 37 -12.16 17.52 6.95
N ILE A 38 -11.16 18.05 7.68
CA ILE A 38 -11.37 19.16 8.63
C ILE A 38 -10.52 20.41 8.35
N GLY A 39 -9.83 20.46 7.21
CA GLY A 39 -9.04 21.62 6.80
C GLY A 39 -7.72 21.77 7.53
N LEU A 40 -7.15 20.68 8.07
CA LEU A 40 -5.87 20.69 8.75
C LEU A 40 -4.81 19.93 7.95
N ALA A 41 -3.66 20.56 7.73
CA ALA A 41 -2.52 19.87 7.13
C ALA A 41 -2.01 18.77 8.08
N ARG A 42 -1.81 17.57 7.54
CA ARG A 42 -1.33 16.39 8.27
C ARG A 42 0.02 15.96 7.73
N LYS A 43 0.93 15.63 8.63
CA LYS A 43 2.29 15.20 8.32
C LYS A 43 2.51 13.78 8.82
N ALA A 44 2.97 12.92 7.92
CA ALA A 44 3.12 11.48 8.17
C ALA A 44 1.88 10.86 8.85
N GLU A 45 0.69 11.20 8.34
CA GLU A 45 -0.57 10.72 8.90
C GLU A 45 -0.67 9.20 8.71
N PRO A 46 -0.99 8.41 9.74
CA PRO A 46 -1.33 7.02 9.57
C PRO A 46 -2.65 6.89 8.81
N ILE A 47 -2.61 6.21 7.67
CA ILE A 47 -3.76 5.91 6.83
C ILE A 47 -4.02 4.41 6.90
N SER A 48 -5.19 4.04 7.42
CA SER A 48 -5.63 2.65 7.58
C SER A 48 -6.99 2.42 6.93
N GLY A 49 -7.16 1.31 6.22
CA GLY A 49 -8.43 0.99 5.56
C GLY A 49 -8.57 -0.46 5.09
N GLY A 50 -9.81 -0.96 5.14
CA GLY A 50 -10.15 -2.27 4.59
C GLY A 50 -10.49 -2.17 3.10
N ILE A 51 -9.80 -2.94 2.27
CA ILE A 51 -10.03 -2.97 0.81
C ILE A 51 -10.65 -4.32 0.43
N PRO A 52 -11.84 -4.33 -0.19
CA PRO A 52 -12.46 -5.56 -0.67
C PRO A 52 -11.70 -6.09 -1.89
N LEU A 53 -11.58 -7.41 -1.97
CA LEU A 53 -10.92 -8.11 -3.05
C LEU A 53 -11.94 -8.99 -3.81
N PRO A 54 -11.71 -9.25 -5.10
CA PRO A 54 -12.48 -10.23 -5.85
C PRO A 54 -12.46 -11.60 -5.14
N LYS A 55 -13.65 -12.16 -4.92
CA LYS A 55 -13.83 -13.44 -4.22
C LYS A 55 -13.03 -14.55 -4.90
N GLY A 56 -12.32 -15.37 -4.13
CA GLY A 56 -11.59 -16.53 -4.63
C GLY A 56 -10.29 -16.22 -5.40
N MET A 57 -9.97 -14.94 -5.65
CA MET A 57 -8.83 -14.58 -6.50
C MET A 57 -7.49 -14.57 -5.75
N PHE A 58 -7.49 -14.16 -4.49
CA PHE A 58 -6.27 -14.01 -3.70
C PHE A 58 -6.27 -14.96 -2.51
N GLN A 59 -5.08 -15.45 -2.15
CA GLN A 59 -4.86 -16.25 -0.95
C GLN A 59 -4.36 -15.37 0.20
N LYS A 60 -4.49 -15.84 1.44
CA LYS A 60 -4.05 -15.10 2.65
C LYS A 60 -2.59 -14.59 2.58
N GLY A 61 -1.71 -15.28 1.85
CA GLY A 61 -0.30 -14.92 1.69
C GLY A 61 0.01 -13.92 0.57
N GLN A 62 -0.99 -13.42 -0.16
CA GLN A 62 -0.78 -12.46 -1.24
C GLN A 62 -0.09 -11.18 -0.72
N ALA A 63 0.97 -10.77 -1.41
CA ALA A 63 1.61 -9.48 -1.15
C ALA A 63 0.88 -8.34 -1.88
N PHE A 64 0.79 -7.19 -1.22
CA PHE A 64 0.25 -5.97 -1.80
C PHE A 64 1.17 -4.79 -1.54
N ALA A 65 1.23 -3.89 -2.51
CA ALA A 65 1.96 -2.63 -2.44
C ALA A 65 1.04 -1.45 -2.81
N ILE A 66 1.30 -0.29 -2.21
CA ILE A 66 0.52 0.93 -2.43
C ILE A 66 1.37 1.93 -3.18
N PHE A 67 0.80 2.51 -4.24
CA PHE A 67 1.44 3.53 -5.05
C PHE A 67 0.67 4.84 -4.94
N GLY A 68 1.38 5.95 -4.75
CA GLY A 68 0.80 7.29 -4.85
C GLY A 68 0.57 7.72 -6.29
N ALA A 69 -0.14 8.83 -6.48
CA ALA A 69 -0.34 9.46 -7.79
C ALA A 69 0.98 9.89 -8.47
N ASP A 70 2.06 10.03 -7.70
CA ASP A 70 3.43 10.28 -8.17
C ASP A 70 4.13 9.02 -8.74
N GLY A 71 3.45 7.87 -8.74
CA GLY A 71 4.00 6.58 -9.17
C GLY A 71 4.98 5.96 -8.18
N ARG A 72 5.23 6.57 -7.01
CA ARG A 72 6.16 6.06 -6.00
C ARG A 72 5.44 5.13 -5.03
N GLU A 73 6.08 4.02 -4.70
CA GLU A 73 5.59 3.07 -3.70
C GLU A 73 5.68 3.68 -2.29
N ARG A 74 4.62 3.51 -1.49
CA ARG A 74 4.60 3.89 -0.07
C ARG A 74 4.99 2.70 0.80
N PRO A 75 5.91 2.86 1.77
CA PRO A 75 6.13 1.88 2.81
C PRO A 75 4.79 1.57 3.49
N SER A 76 4.37 0.32 3.38
CA SER A 76 3.03 -0.11 3.78
C SER A 76 3.07 -1.48 4.40
N GLN A 77 2.09 -1.74 5.26
CA GLN A 77 1.72 -3.06 5.74
C GLN A 77 0.38 -3.44 5.11
N ALA A 78 0.23 -4.72 4.78
CA ALA A 78 -1.03 -5.29 4.33
C ALA A 78 -1.26 -6.57 5.10
N LEU A 79 -2.37 -6.65 5.84
CA LEU A 79 -2.74 -7.77 6.68
C LEU A 79 -4.08 -8.37 6.23
N PRO A 80 -4.25 -9.69 6.34
CA PRO A 80 -5.52 -10.31 6.02
C PRO A 80 -6.60 -9.88 7.02
N LEU A 81 -7.66 -9.24 6.53
CA LEU A 81 -8.76 -8.75 7.37
C LEU A 81 -9.94 -9.73 7.39
N VAL A 82 -10.33 -10.26 6.23
CA VAL A 82 -11.37 -11.30 6.11
C VAL A 82 -10.90 -12.41 5.19
N VAL A 83 -10.87 -13.63 5.72
CA VAL A 83 -10.52 -14.85 4.98
C VAL A 83 -11.75 -15.76 4.95
N ASP A 84 -12.09 -16.25 3.77
CA ASP A 84 -13.19 -17.17 3.57
C ASP A 84 -12.90 -18.60 4.04
N ARG A 85 -13.96 -19.41 4.14
CA ARG A 85 -13.85 -20.83 4.50
C ARG A 85 -12.99 -21.64 3.52
N ASP A 86 -12.90 -21.20 2.27
CA ASP A 86 -12.05 -21.80 1.24
C ASP A 86 -10.58 -21.32 1.30
N GLY A 87 -10.24 -20.46 2.27
CA GLY A 87 -8.91 -19.89 2.44
C GLY A 87 -8.64 -18.62 1.61
N SER A 88 -9.57 -18.22 0.75
CA SER A 88 -9.40 -17.03 -0.07
C SER A 88 -9.52 -15.73 0.75
N LEU A 89 -8.70 -14.76 0.42
CA LEU A 89 -8.68 -13.44 1.04
C LEU A 89 -9.75 -12.55 0.41
N ARG A 90 -10.76 -12.17 1.18
CA ARG A 90 -11.86 -11.29 0.73
C ARG A 90 -11.63 -9.83 1.07
N TRP A 91 -10.94 -9.54 2.18
CA TRP A 91 -10.60 -8.17 2.57
C TRP A 91 -9.17 -8.11 3.07
N VAL A 92 -8.44 -7.08 2.65
CA VAL A 92 -7.11 -6.76 3.15
C VAL A 92 -7.18 -5.44 3.94
N LEU A 93 -6.61 -5.42 5.14
CA LEU A 93 -6.36 -4.20 5.89
C LEU A 93 -5.02 -3.65 5.40
N VAL A 94 -5.00 -2.39 4.98
CA VAL A 94 -3.78 -1.69 4.61
C VAL A 94 -3.47 -0.60 5.61
N ASP A 95 -2.19 -0.45 5.91
CA ASP A 95 -1.65 0.59 6.79
C ASP A 95 -0.43 1.23 6.15
N PHE A 96 -0.42 2.54 6.00
CA PHE A 96 0.72 3.29 5.46
C PHE A 96 0.70 4.73 6.00
N GLN A 97 1.73 5.52 5.68
CA GLN A 97 1.81 6.92 6.08
C GLN A 97 2.07 7.81 4.87
N ASP A 98 1.41 8.96 4.82
CA ASP A 98 1.68 10.01 3.85
C ASP A 98 1.29 11.40 4.40
N ASP A 99 1.71 12.45 3.71
CA ASP A 99 1.29 13.82 4.00
C ASP A 99 -0.04 14.14 3.31
N LEU A 100 -0.93 14.84 4.02
CA LEU A 100 -2.14 15.42 3.42
C LEU A 100 -2.14 16.94 3.65
N ALA A 101 -2.32 17.71 2.59
CA ALA A 101 -2.60 19.14 2.75
C ALA A 101 -4.03 19.35 3.30
N ALA A 102 -4.26 20.49 3.92
CA ALA A 102 -5.58 20.88 4.41
C ALA A 102 -6.63 20.77 3.30
N SER A 103 -7.75 20.09 3.59
CA SER A 103 -8.86 19.84 2.65
C SER A 103 -8.47 19.12 1.35
N ALA A 104 -7.29 18.48 1.30
CA ALA A 104 -6.83 17.77 0.10
C ALA A 104 -7.44 16.37 -0.01
N THR A 105 -7.47 15.84 -1.23
CA THR A 105 -7.73 14.43 -1.49
C THR A 105 -6.55 13.83 -2.24
N ASN A 106 -5.83 12.91 -1.60
CA ASN A 106 -4.75 12.17 -2.23
C ASN A 106 -5.30 10.91 -2.89
N ARG A 107 -4.68 10.50 -4.00
CA ARG A 107 -5.04 9.29 -4.74
C ARG A 107 -3.94 8.25 -4.65
N TYR A 108 -4.35 7.00 -4.52
CA TYR A 108 -3.48 5.85 -4.41
C TYR A 108 -4.00 4.68 -5.23
N VAL A 109 -3.13 3.71 -5.47
CA VAL A 109 -3.49 2.44 -6.11
C VAL A 109 -2.91 1.30 -5.29
N LEU A 110 -3.76 0.37 -4.86
CA LEU A 110 -3.34 -0.91 -4.30
C LEU A 110 -3.05 -1.87 -5.46
N LYS A 111 -1.85 -2.47 -5.47
CA LYS A 111 -1.45 -3.47 -6.46
C LYS A 111 -1.12 -4.80 -5.80
N ALA A 112 -1.57 -5.90 -6.40
CA ALA A 112 -1.25 -7.27 -5.97
C ALA A 112 0.18 -7.67 -6.38
N VAL A 113 1.18 -6.99 -5.82
CA VAL A 113 2.61 -7.19 -6.10
C VAL A 113 3.43 -7.20 -4.81
N ALA A 114 4.64 -7.74 -4.86
CA ALA A 114 5.57 -7.69 -3.74
C ALA A 114 5.98 -6.25 -3.41
N ARG A 115 6.04 -5.91 -2.12
CA ARG A 115 6.46 -4.59 -1.65
C ARG A 115 7.98 -4.43 -1.71
N THR A 116 8.46 -3.33 -2.27
CA THR A 116 9.89 -3.01 -2.34
C THR A 116 10.25 -1.81 -1.46
N ALA A 117 9.31 -0.89 -1.24
CA ALA A 117 9.51 0.25 -0.37
C ALA A 117 9.79 -0.19 1.08
N ARG A 118 10.68 0.56 1.74
CA ARG A 118 11.02 0.39 3.16
C ARG A 118 10.89 1.73 3.87
N PRO A 119 10.42 1.76 5.12
CA PRO A 119 10.38 2.98 5.89
C PRO A 119 11.80 3.47 6.16
N ALA A 120 12.00 4.78 6.22
CA ALA A 120 13.32 5.38 6.50
C ALA A 120 13.87 4.95 7.88
N ARG A 121 12.97 4.73 8.85
CA ARG A 121 13.28 4.16 10.17
C ARG A 121 12.34 2.99 10.44
N PRO A 122 12.79 1.73 10.33
CA PRO A 122 11.96 0.58 10.65
C PRO A 122 11.74 0.47 12.17
N LEU A 123 10.54 0.05 12.57
CA LEU A 123 10.21 -0.30 13.95
C LEU A 123 11.12 -1.45 14.41
N LYS A 124 11.70 -1.32 15.60
CA LYS A 124 12.47 -2.39 16.24
C LYS A 124 11.71 -2.89 17.46
N VAL A 125 11.52 -4.20 17.54
CA VAL A 125 10.91 -4.86 18.70
C VAL A 125 11.90 -5.87 19.26
N THR A 126 12.16 -5.78 20.56
CA THR A 126 12.95 -6.76 21.30
C THR A 126 12.04 -7.46 22.30
N ASP A 127 11.73 -8.73 22.05
CA ASP A 127 10.93 -9.55 22.94
C ASP A 127 11.84 -10.39 23.85
N ARG A 128 11.69 -10.24 25.16
CA ARG A 128 12.41 -11.00 26.19
C ARG A 128 11.41 -11.53 27.21
N ALA A 129 11.83 -12.55 27.96
CA ALA A 129 10.98 -13.19 28.96
C ALA A 129 10.38 -12.21 29.99
N GLY A 130 11.13 -11.18 30.39
CA GLY A 130 10.70 -10.20 31.39
C GLY A 130 10.00 -8.96 30.84
N ALA A 131 10.22 -8.60 29.57
CA ALA A 131 9.73 -7.35 28.99
C ALA A 131 9.74 -7.37 27.47
N VAL A 132 8.88 -6.54 26.88
CA VAL A 132 8.90 -6.19 25.45
C VAL A 132 9.34 -4.75 25.31
N THR A 133 10.38 -4.50 24.51
CA THR A 133 10.84 -3.14 24.17
C THR A 133 10.49 -2.83 22.73
N VAL A 134 9.84 -1.68 22.50
CA VAL A 134 9.43 -1.19 21.19
C VAL A 134 10.12 0.15 20.93
N ASP A 135 10.89 0.24 19.84
CA ASP A 135 11.60 1.45 19.43
C ASP A 135 11.09 1.89 18.04
N THR A 136 10.42 3.04 18.01
CA THR A 136 9.85 3.65 16.80
C THR A 136 10.82 4.62 16.11
N GLY A 137 12.01 4.83 16.69
CA GLY A 137 12.99 5.82 16.26
C GLY A 137 12.73 7.24 16.75
N ALA A 138 11.55 7.53 17.31
CA ALA A 138 11.24 8.79 18.01
C ALA A 138 11.04 8.57 19.51
N ILE A 139 10.47 7.40 19.87
CA ILE A 139 10.29 6.98 21.25
C ILE A 139 10.70 5.52 21.42
N ARG A 140 11.16 5.18 22.62
CA ARG A 140 11.38 3.82 23.08
C ARG A 140 10.45 3.55 24.26
N LEU A 141 9.65 2.50 24.12
CA LEU A 141 8.68 2.05 25.10
C LEU A 141 9.12 0.70 25.65
N THR A 142 9.00 0.50 26.96
CA THR A 142 9.17 -0.81 27.58
C THR A 142 7.89 -1.22 28.27
N ILE A 143 7.45 -2.45 28.02
CA ILE A 143 6.27 -3.07 28.63
C ILE A 143 6.76 -4.25 29.45
N SER A 144 6.56 -4.21 30.76
CA SER A 144 6.92 -5.31 31.66
C SER A 144 5.94 -6.48 31.50
N ARG A 145 6.46 -7.71 31.50
CA ARG A 145 5.65 -8.94 31.54
C ARG A 145 5.41 -9.42 32.97
N THR A 146 6.16 -8.91 33.95
CA THR A 146 6.15 -9.38 35.33
C THR A 146 5.45 -8.43 36.29
N GLN A 147 5.32 -7.16 35.93
CA GLN A 147 4.64 -6.16 36.75
C GLN A 147 3.16 -6.09 36.35
N PRO A 148 2.22 -6.51 37.23
CA PRO A 148 0.80 -6.40 36.94
C PRO A 148 0.37 -4.93 36.90
N PHE A 149 -0.63 -4.63 36.07
CA PHE A 149 -1.25 -3.30 35.94
C PHE A 149 -0.31 -2.15 35.52
N SER A 150 0.84 -2.45 34.91
CA SER A 150 1.69 -1.44 34.26
C SER A 150 1.45 -1.46 32.74
N LEU A 151 0.97 -0.34 32.17
CA LEU A 151 0.85 -0.18 30.71
C LEU A 151 2.23 0.00 30.05
N PHE A 152 3.07 0.84 30.66
CA PHE A 152 4.48 1.03 30.27
C PHE A 152 5.33 1.12 31.53
N SER A 153 6.44 0.38 31.54
CA SER A 153 7.44 0.45 32.61
C SER A 153 8.51 1.52 32.35
N SER A 154 8.71 1.93 31.09
CA SER A 154 9.53 3.09 30.70
C SER A 154 9.03 3.68 29.39
N VAL A 155 9.15 5.00 29.26
CA VAL A 155 8.94 5.77 28.04
C VAL A 155 10.08 6.77 27.90
N GLU A 156 10.90 6.59 26.87
CA GLU A 156 12.08 7.40 26.60
C GLU A 156 11.96 8.05 25.22
N ARG A 157 12.38 9.30 25.10
CA ARG A 157 12.56 9.93 23.78
C ARG A 157 13.84 9.37 23.15
N ALA A 158 13.74 8.84 21.94
CA ALA A 158 14.92 8.48 21.16
C ALA A 158 15.58 9.78 20.64
N GLY A 159 16.85 9.98 20.98
CA GLY A 159 17.67 11.10 20.49
C GLY A 159 18.03 10.96 19.03
#